data_AF-M4BD22-F1
#
_entry.id   AF-M4BD22-F1
#
_cell.length_a   1.000
_cell.length_b   1.000
_cell.length_c   1.000
_cell.angle_alpha   90.00
_cell.angle_beta   90.00
_cell.angle_gamma   90.00
#
_symmetry.space_group_name_H-M   'P 1'
#
loop_
_entity.id
_entity.type
_entity.pdbx_description
1 polymer ?
#
loop_
_entity_poly.entity_id
_entity_poly.type
_entity_poly.pdbx_seq_one_letter_code
_entity_poly.pdbx_strand_id
1 'polypeptide(L)'
;MQSDPLPEAVHVTIFMEGLHTGIARTEVFRVHPSTFEEAVRIALMLSITSSRPDLAGIGNPSSARANYTSTPAVNRPELMDLGYAEDEAWHRGNADTQ
;
A
#
# COMPACT_ATOMS: atom_id res chain seq x y z
N MET A 1 -47.68 -13.41 -4.36
CA MET A 1 -47.15 -12.16 -4.92
C MET A 1 -45.67 -12.39 -5.14
N GLN A 2 -45.20 -12.35 -6.39
CA GLN A 2 -43.78 -12.50 -6.70
C GLN A 2 -43.16 -11.11 -6.54
N SER A 3 -42.25 -10.95 -5.59
CA SER A 3 -41.53 -9.69 -5.41
C SER A 3 -40.67 -9.42 -6.64
N ASP A 4 -40.66 -8.18 -7.10
CA ASP A 4 -39.74 -7.77 -8.15
C ASP A 4 -38.29 -8.01 -7.70
N PRO A 5 -37.42 -8.55 -8.57
CA PRO A 5 -36.02 -8.76 -8.24
C PRO A 5 -35.32 -7.41 -8.00
N LEU A 6 -34.34 -7.39 -7.10
CA LEU A 6 -33.58 -6.19 -6.81
C LEU A 6 -32.78 -5.72 -8.04
N PRO A 7 -32.54 -4.40 -8.19
CA PRO A 7 -31.65 -3.89 -9.23
C PRO A 7 -30.23 -4.46 -9.13
N GLU A 8 -29.55 -4.64 -10.26
CA GLU A 8 -28.19 -5.20 -10.34
C GLU A 8 -27.19 -4.44 -9.45
N ALA A 9 -27.24 -3.10 -9.47
CA ALA A 9 -26.39 -2.25 -8.66
C ALA A 9 -26.55 -2.51 -7.14
N VAL A 10 -27.75 -2.90 -6.71
CA VAL A 10 -28.01 -3.25 -5.31
C VAL A 10 -27.36 -4.59 -4.96
N HIS A 11 -27.48 -5.59 -5.83
CA HIS A 11 -26.81 -6.89 -5.66
C HIS A 11 -25.28 -6.74 -5.60
N VAL A 12 -24.70 -5.95 -6.51
CA VAL A 12 -23.26 -5.67 -6.55
C VAL A 12 -22.80 -4.99 -5.26
N THR A 13 -23.52 -3.98 -4.79
CA THR A 13 -23.15 -3.23 -3.58
C THR A 13 -23.19 -4.11 -2.34
N ILE A 14 -24.26 -4.90 -2.15
CA ILE A 14 -24.39 -5.83 -1.02
C ILE A 14 -23.27 -6.87 -1.04
N PHE A 15 -22.95 -7.40 -2.23
CA PHE A 15 -21.83 -8.33 -2.39
C PHE A 15 -20.49 -7.70 -1.98
N MET A 16 -20.20 -6.50 -2.50
CA MET A 16 -18.97 -5.76 -2.20
C MET A 16 -18.84 -5.40 -0.71
N GLU A 17 -19.95 -5.08 -0.05
CA GLU A 17 -20.01 -4.80 1.38
C GLU A 17 -19.74 -6.06 2.22
N GLY A 18 -20.19 -7.23 1.76
CA GLY A 18 -19.99 -8.52 2.40
C GLY A 18 -18.58 -9.12 2.25
N LEU A 19 -17.71 -8.55 1.41
CA LEU A 19 -16.33 -9.03 1.26
C LEU A 19 -15.50 -8.71 2.50
N HIS A 20 -14.71 -9.69 2.97
CA HIS A 20 -13.74 -9.47 4.05
C HIS A 20 -12.77 -8.34 3.66
N THR A 21 -12.46 -7.43 4.59
CA THR A 21 -11.47 -6.37 4.38
C THR A 21 -10.11 -7.00 4.06
N GLY A 22 -9.74 -6.99 2.78
CA GLY A 22 -8.60 -7.72 2.25
C GLY A 22 -8.46 -7.48 0.74
N ILE A 23 -7.49 -8.13 0.11
CA ILE A 23 -7.14 -7.90 -1.31
C ILE A 23 -8.36 -8.00 -2.23
N ALA A 24 -9.23 -8.99 -2.01
CA ALA A 24 -10.46 -9.16 -2.78
C ALA A 24 -11.38 -7.91 -2.72
N ARG A 25 -11.60 -7.35 -1.53
CA ARG A 25 -12.39 -6.12 -1.37
C ARG A 25 -11.70 -4.94 -2.07
N THR A 26 -10.41 -4.74 -1.84
CA THR A 26 -9.67 -3.61 -2.45
C THR A 26 -9.76 -3.63 -3.98
N GLU A 27 -9.55 -4.78 -4.61
CA GLU A 27 -9.56 -4.86 -6.07
C GLU A 27 -10.97 -4.77 -6.66
N VAL A 28 -11.99 -5.36 -6.04
CA VAL A 28 -13.37 -5.22 -6.53
C VAL A 28 -13.81 -3.75 -6.47
N PHE A 29 -13.43 -3.01 -5.43
CA PHE A 29 -13.68 -1.56 -5.35
C PHE A 29 -12.90 -0.76 -6.40
N ARG A 30 -11.69 -1.18 -6.78
CA ARG A 30 -10.89 -0.54 -7.84
C ARG A 30 -11.48 -0.76 -9.22
N VAL A 31 -11.92 -1.98 -9.53
CA VAL A 31 -12.46 -2.33 -10.85
C VAL A 31 -13.87 -1.77 -11.06
N HIS A 32 -14.64 -1.58 -9.98
CA HIS A 32 -16.00 -1.04 -10.01
C HIS A 32 -16.91 -1.83 -10.98
N PRO A 33 -17.14 -3.13 -10.71
CA PRO A 33 -17.89 -4.01 -11.59
C PRO A 33 -19.32 -3.50 -11.80
N SER A 34 -19.81 -3.64 -13.03
CA SER A 34 -21.16 -3.20 -13.41
C SER A 34 -22.23 -4.26 -13.19
N THR A 35 -21.80 -5.52 -12.98
CA THR A 35 -22.66 -6.69 -12.83
C THR A 35 -22.23 -7.55 -11.65
N PHE A 36 -23.17 -8.29 -11.07
CA PHE A 36 -22.91 -9.18 -9.95
C PHE A 36 -21.95 -10.31 -10.34
N GLU A 37 -22.09 -10.86 -11.55
CA GLU A 37 -21.20 -11.92 -12.06
C GLU A 37 -19.74 -11.44 -12.14
N GLU A 38 -19.51 -10.21 -12.61
CA GLU A 38 -18.18 -9.62 -12.66
C GLU A 38 -17.58 -9.45 -11.26
N ALA A 39 -18.37 -8.96 -10.30
CA ALA A 39 -17.94 -8.83 -8.91
C ALA A 39 -17.52 -10.19 -8.31
N VAL A 40 -18.31 -11.24 -8.55
CA VAL A 40 -18.03 -12.61 -8.09
C VAL A 40 -16.75 -13.15 -8.73
N ARG A 41 -16.56 -12.97 -10.05
CA ARG A 41 -15.35 -13.43 -10.75
C ARG A 41 -14.07 -12.80 -10.19
N ILE A 42 -14.09 -11.48 -9.96
CA ILE A 42 -12.93 -10.75 -9.41
C ILE A 42 -12.64 -11.22 -7.99
N ALA A 43 -13.66 -11.28 -7.13
CA ALA A 43 -13.51 -11.74 -5.76
C ALA A 43 -12.97 -13.18 -5.67
N LEU A 44 -13.48 -14.08 -6.51
CA LEU A 44 -13.05 -15.48 -6.57
C LEU A 44 -11.59 -15.59 -7.04
N MET A 45 -11.22 -14.91 -8.13
CA MET A 45 -9.84 -14.88 -8.63
C MET A 45 -8.87 -14.48 -7.52
N LEU A 46 -9.23 -13.47 -6.74
CA LEU A 46 -8.38 -12.92 -5.69
C LEU A 46 -8.38 -13.76 -4.41
N SER A 47 -9.45 -14.49 -4.11
CA SER A 47 -9.48 -15.45 -2.99
C SER A 47 -8.51 -16.64 -3.20
N ILE A 48 -8.39 -17.08 -4.45
CA ILE A 48 -7.52 -18.20 -4.83
C ILE A 48 -6.06 -17.75 -4.83
N THR A 49 -5.77 -16.51 -5.26
CA THR A 49 -4.41 -15.95 -5.22
C THR A 49 -4.01 -15.47 -3.82
N SER A 50 -4.95 -14.98 -2.99
CA SER A 50 -4.68 -14.53 -1.61
C SER A 50 -4.38 -15.66 -0.64
N SER A 51 -4.79 -16.90 -0.96
CA SER A 51 -4.48 -18.10 -0.17
C SER A 51 -3.03 -18.60 -0.37
N ARG A 52 -2.17 -17.83 -1.05
CA ARG A 52 -0.73 -18.07 -1.11
C ARG A 52 0.00 -17.11 -0.15
N PRO A 53 0.23 -17.52 1.12
CA PRO A 53 1.05 -16.73 2.04
C PRO A 53 2.52 -16.59 1.59
N ASP A 54 2.99 -17.41 0.64
CA ASP A 54 4.40 -17.47 0.24
C ASP A 54 4.87 -16.38 -0.75
N LEU A 55 4.00 -15.47 -1.21
CA LEU A 55 4.40 -14.39 -2.14
C LEU A 55 4.15 -12.97 -1.61
N ALA A 56 3.55 -12.82 -0.42
CA ALA A 56 3.36 -11.52 0.23
C ALA A 56 4.52 -11.14 1.18
N GLY A 57 5.68 -11.80 1.03
CA GLY A 57 6.83 -11.69 1.92
C GLY A 57 8.12 -11.24 1.24
N ILE A 58 8.08 -10.32 0.27
CA ILE A 58 9.24 -9.46 -0.01
C ILE A 58 8.92 -8.08 0.56
N GLY A 59 9.47 -7.84 1.75
CA GLY A 59 9.60 -6.48 2.32
C GLY A 59 9.11 -6.32 3.75
N ASN A 60 9.72 -7.01 4.72
CA ASN A 60 9.82 -6.44 6.07
C ASN A 60 10.80 -5.24 6.00
N PRO A 61 10.41 -3.99 6.30
CA PRO A 61 11.33 -2.86 6.32
C PRO A 61 12.19 -2.80 7.61
N SER A 62 12.33 -3.89 8.36
CA SER A 62 13.02 -3.89 9.66
C SER A 62 14.47 -4.39 9.62
N SER A 63 15.13 -4.31 8.47
CA SER A 63 16.59 -4.40 8.44
C SER A 63 17.15 -3.49 7.36
N ALA A 64 17.24 -2.20 7.70
CA ALA A 64 18.26 -1.32 7.16
C ALA A 64 19.64 -1.86 7.59
N ARG A 65 20.04 -3.00 7.02
CA ARG A 65 21.44 -3.44 7.07
C ARG A 65 22.09 -2.76 5.89
N ALA A 66 22.76 -1.65 6.20
CA ALA A 66 23.63 -0.91 5.32
C ALA A 66 24.46 -1.88 4.46
N ASN A 67 24.35 -1.72 3.14
CA ASN A 67 25.36 -2.13 2.19
C ASN A 67 25.32 -1.09 1.06
N TYR A 68 26.21 -0.12 1.18
CA TYR A 68 26.62 0.80 0.14
C TYR A 68 27.30 0.01 -0.99
N THR A 69 26.52 -0.72 -1.77
CA THR A 69 27.00 -1.27 -3.04
C THR A 69 26.59 -0.29 -4.13
N SER A 70 27.54 0.58 -4.47
CA SER A 70 27.48 1.51 -5.58
C SER A 70 27.01 0.82 -6.87
N THR A 71 25.85 1.22 -7.37
CA THR A 71 25.50 1.07 -8.79
C THR A 71 25.12 2.45 -9.31
N PRO A 72 25.67 2.90 -10.47
CA PRO A 72 25.42 4.24 -10.96
C PRO A 72 24.05 4.26 -11.64
N ALA A 73 23.00 4.56 -10.87
CA ALA A 73 21.69 4.87 -11.41
C ALA A 73 21.70 6.32 -11.92
N VAL A 74 22.11 6.49 -13.18
CA VAL A 74 21.83 7.72 -13.93
C VAL A 74 20.31 7.88 -13.96
N ASN A 75 19.81 8.91 -13.27
CA ASN A 75 18.40 9.29 -13.16
C ASN A 75 17.58 8.59 -12.05
N ARG A 76 17.97 8.76 -10.79
CA ARG A 76 17.05 8.63 -9.64
C ARG A 76 16.68 10.04 -9.15
N PRO A 77 15.39 10.38 -8.96
CA PRO A 77 15.00 11.65 -8.36
C PRO A 77 15.68 11.79 -7.00
N GLU A 78 16.46 12.85 -6.83
CA GLU A 78 17.19 13.13 -5.61
C GLU A 78 16.18 13.27 -4.46
N LEU A 79 16.32 12.42 -3.43
CA LEU A 79 15.53 12.58 -2.21
C LEU A 79 15.95 13.90 -1.58
N MET A 80 14.97 14.76 -1.27
CA MET A 80 15.24 16.00 -0.55
C MET A 80 15.98 15.67 0.74
N ASP A 81 17.22 16.13 0.84
CA ASP A 81 18.04 15.98 2.03
C ASP A 81 17.52 16.95 3.10
N LEU A 82 16.87 16.39 4.12
CA LEU A 82 16.31 17.12 5.26
C LEU A 82 17.31 17.25 6.41
N GLY A 83 18.61 17.05 6.16
CA GLY A 83 19.67 17.14 7.17
C GLY A 83 20.08 18.55 7.62
N TYR A 84 19.50 19.62 7.06
CA TYR A 84 19.91 21.01 7.34
C TYR A 84 19.18 21.67 8.51
N ALA A 85 18.83 20.91 9.56
CA ALA A 85 18.08 21.44 10.69
C ALA A 85 18.77 21.21 12.04
N GLU A 86 20.08 21.43 12.13
CA GLU A 86 20.75 21.64 13.42
C GLU A 86 22.11 22.32 13.27
N ASP A 87 22.09 23.59 12.82
CA ASP A 87 23.24 24.51 12.93
C ASP A 87 22.82 25.76 13.72
N GLU A 88 22.49 25.59 15.00
CA GLU A 88 22.48 26.72 15.95
C GLU A 88 22.91 26.22 17.34
N ALA A 89 24.19 25.86 17.46
CA ALA A 89 24.89 25.81 18.74
C ALA A 89 26.02 26.85 18.75
N TRP A 90 25.71 28.09 18.32
CA TRP A 90 26.58 29.23 18.55
C TRP A 90 26.43 29.75 19.98
N HIS A 91 27.50 29.53 20.74
CA HIS A 91 28.09 30.40 21.78
C HIS A 91 28.44 29.65 23.07
N ARG A 92 29.63 29.06 23.09
CA ARG A 92 30.49 29.16 24.26
C ARG A 92 31.96 29.15 23.85
N GLY A 93 32.52 30.35 23.67
CA GLY A 93 33.97 30.54 23.62
C GLY A 93 34.54 30.37 25.03
N ASN A 94 35.43 29.40 25.20
CA ASN A 94 36.32 29.33 26.35
C ASN A 94 37.74 29.52 25.81
N ALA A 95 38.13 30.77 25.65
CA ALA A 95 39.53 31.14 25.64
C ALA A 95 39.92 31.43 27.09
N ASP A 96 40.64 30.52 27.73
CA ASP A 96 41.48 30.87 28.86
C ASP A 96 42.84 30.19 28.67
N THR A 97 43.76 31.02 28.18
CA THR A 97 45.20 30.85 28.36
C THR A 97 45.54 31.51 29.68
N GLN A 98 46.19 30.77 30.59
CA GLN A 98 47.22 31.16 31.58
C GLN A 98 47.26 30.10 32.68
#